data_AF-A0A1J7JAZ4-F1
#
_entry.id   AF-A0A1J7JAZ4-F1
#
_cell.length_a   1.000
_cell.length_b   1.000
_cell.length_c   1.000
_cell.angle_alpha   90.00
_cell.angle_beta   90.00
_cell.angle_gamma   90.00
#
_symmetry.space_group_name_H-M   'P 1'
#
loop_
_entity.id
_entity.type
_entity.pdbx_description
1 polymer ?
#
loop_
_entity_poly.entity_id
_entity_poly.type
_entity_poly.pdbx_seq_one_letter_code
_entity_poly.pdbx_strand_id
1 'polypeptide(L)'
;MGSRHPIEASPEEWIACSSFLGRLTGAGLTECWGLGVWALNDALSKRYWQGRTPRQTLECVVLAGAEYIKHASYKLAKIGAQSNGGWAPALILDSWNSWKDRFGEVAELFDDGPGPGPVQWAAWSARDHMSAMEKMTGLMRDRSKERGRGGHEKRRAVYPMVMRRSPVRSVPFRGPSKRCCTS
;
A
#
# COMPACT_ATOMS: atom_id res chain seq x y z
N MET A 1 -14.29 -24.06 -14.63
CA MET A 1 -14.61 -22.89 -15.47
C MET A 1 -15.18 -21.82 -14.57
N GLY A 2 -14.37 -20.83 -14.18
CA GLY A 2 -14.82 -19.76 -13.27
C GLY A 2 -15.59 -18.71 -14.06
N SER A 3 -16.86 -18.51 -13.72
CA SER A 3 -17.67 -17.39 -14.18
C SER A 3 -17.04 -16.09 -13.67
N ARG A 4 -16.15 -15.49 -14.47
CA ARG A 4 -15.83 -14.06 -14.31
C ARG A 4 -17.04 -13.31 -14.83
N HIS A 5 -17.95 -12.97 -13.93
CA HIS A 5 -19.03 -12.05 -14.27
C HIS A 5 -18.40 -10.79 -14.85
N PRO A 6 -18.72 -10.41 -16.10
CA PRO A 6 -18.33 -9.10 -16.60
C PRO A 6 -18.90 -8.08 -15.61
N ILE A 7 -18.09 -7.11 -15.24
CA ILE A 7 -18.47 -6.05 -14.35
C ILE A 7 -19.61 -5.29 -15.05
N GLU A 8 -20.83 -5.40 -14.53
CA GLU A 8 -22.03 -4.80 -15.13
C GLU A 8 -22.12 -3.28 -14.89
N ALA A 9 -21.31 -2.77 -13.95
CA ALA A 9 -21.26 -1.36 -13.59
C ALA A 9 -20.47 -0.53 -14.62
N SER A 10 -20.93 0.67 -14.91
CA SER A 10 -20.29 1.56 -15.89
C SER A 10 -18.95 2.11 -15.35
N PRO A 11 -18.02 2.55 -16.22
CA PRO A 11 -16.78 3.18 -15.80
C PRO A 11 -17.00 4.36 -14.83
N GLU A 12 -18.07 5.13 -15.03
CA GLU A 12 -18.43 6.28 -14.20
C GLU A 12 -18.77 5.87 -12.76
N GLU A 13 -19.48 4.76 -12.57
CA GLU A 13 -19.83 4.24 -11.25
C GLU A 13 -18.58 3.79 -10.49
N TRP A 14 -17.65 3.13 -11.19
CA TRP A 14 -16.36 2.71 -10.63
C TRP A 14 -15.51 3.89 -10.18
N ILE A 15 -15.46 4.94 -11.02
CA ILE A 15 -14.77 6.18 -10.70
C ILE A 15 -15.41 6.86 -9.49
N ALA A 16 -16.74 6.96 -9.44
CA ALA A 16 -17.46 7.60 -8.34
C ALA A 16 -17.23 6.89 -7.01
N CYS A 17 -17.36 5.56 -6.97
CA CYS A 17 -17.08 4.76 -5.77
C CYS A 17 -15.63 4.91 -5.31
N SER A 18 -14.67 4.85 -6.24
CA SER A 18 -13.25 4.94 -5.91
C SER A 18 -12.84 6.35 -5.47
N SER A 19 -13.45 7.39 -6.06
CA SER A 19 -13.28 8.78 -5.63
C SER A 19 -13.78 8.95 -4.20
N PHE A 20 -14.96 8.44 -3.87
CA PHE A 20 -15.52 8.50 -2.52
C PHE A 20 -14.62 7.78 -1.49
N LEU A 21 -14.23 6.54 -1.76
CA LEU A 21 -13.31 5.78 -0.90
C LEU A 21 -11.96 6.47 -0.76
N GLY A 22 -11.45 7.05 -1.85
CA GLY A 22 -10.20 7.81 -1.86
C GLY A 22 -10.27 9.03 -0.95
N ARG A 23 -11.37 9.78 -0.98
CA ARG A 23 -11.58 10.95 -0.10
C ARG A 23 -11.73 10.56 1.36
N LEU A 24 -12.47 9.50 1.67
CA LEU A 24 -12.57 8.99 3.04
C LEU A 24 -11.20 8.59 3.58
N THR A 25 -10.40 7.89 2.76
CA THR A 25 -9.03 7.49 3.12
C THR A 25 -8.15 8.72 3.31
N GLY A 26 -8.15 9.64 2.36
CA GLY A 26 -7.35 10.87 2.38
C GLY A 26 -7.66 11.74 3.61
N ALA A 27 -8.94 11.86 3.96
CA ALA A 27 -9.39 12.57 5.16
C ALA A 27 -9.11 11.82 6.48
N GLY A 28 -8.69 10.55 6.41
CA GLY A 28 -8.46 9.71 7.60
C GLY A 28 -9.76 9.37 8.34
N LEU A 29 -10.91 9.43 7.66
CA LEU A 29 -12.23 9.13 8.23
C LEU A 29 -12.52 7.62 8.27
N THR A 30 -11.61 6.82 7.72
CA THR A 30 -11.72 5.37 7.72
C THR A 30 -10.35 4.72 7.85
N GLU A 31 -10.28 3.65 8.64
CA GLU A 31 -9.10 2.77 8.71
C GLU A 31 -9.08 1.74 7.55
N CYS A 32 -10.06 1.80 6.64
CA CYS A 32 -10.18 0.93 5.47
C CYS A 32 -9.12 1.18 4.38
N TRP A 33 -8.01 1.87 4.67
CA TRP A 33 -6.90 2.05 3.74
C TRP A 33 -6.40 0.70 3.21
N GLY A 34 -6.49 -0.38 4.00
CA GLY A 34 -6.14 -1.74 3.58
C GLY A 34 -6.98 -2.26 2.42
N LEU A 35 -8.27 -1.91 2.35
CA LEU A 35 -9.15 -2.28 1.22
C LEU A 35 -8.73 -1.54 -0.06
N GLY A 36 -8.39 -0.25 0.06
CA GLY A 36 -7.89 0.52 -1.09
C GLY A 36 -6.53 0.04 -1.59
N VAL A 37 -5.62 -0.30 -0.69
CA VAL A 37 -4.33 -0.94 -1.03
C VAL A 37 -4.52 -2.30 -1.69
N TRP A 38 -5.44 -3.12 -1.18
CA TRP A 38 -5.76 -4.41 -1.78
C TRP A 38 -6.37 -4.24 -3.18
N ALA A 39 -7.33 -3.33 -3.34
CA ALA A 39 -7.94 -3.02 -4.62
C ALA A 39 -6.92 -2.49 -5.64
N LEU A 40 -6.01 -1.60 -5.24
CA LEU A 40 -4.91 -1.13 -6.09
C LEU A 40 -3.95 -2.26 -6.50
N ASN A 41 -3.60 -3.13 -5.55
CA ASN A 41 -2.75 -4.29 -5.83
C ASN A 41 -3.42 -5.26 -6.80
N ASP A 42 -4.71 -5.52 -6.63
CA ASP A 42 -5.48 -6.39 -7.53
C ASP A 42 -5.59 -5.74 -8.93
N ALA A 43 -5.99 -4.47 -8.98
CA ALA A 43 -6.12 -3.67 -10.19
C ALA A 43 -4.84 -3.61 -11.06
N LEU A 44 -3.71 -3.38 -10.41
CA LEU A 44 -2.41 -3.20 -11.07
C LEU A 44 -1.63 -4.52 -11.20
N SER A 45 -2.16 -5.62 -10.67
CA SER A 45 -1.55 -6.95 -10.76
C SER A 45 -1.40 -7.39 -12.19
N LYS A 46 -0.19 -7.84 -12.56
CA LYS A 46 0.12 -8.43 -13.89
C LYS A 46 -0.86 -9.53 -14.32
N ARG A 47 -1.50 -10.21 -13.37
CA ARG A 47 -2.49 -11.27 -13.65
C ARG A 47 -3.75 -10.78 -14.36
N TYR A 48 -4.17 -9.53 -14.15
CA TYR A 48 -5.31 -8.96 -14.88
C TYR A 48 -4.99 -8.70 -16.36
N TRP A 49 -3.72 -8.43 -16.65
CA TRP A 49 -3.23 -7.98 -17.95
C TRP A 49 -2.73 -9.13 -18.85
N GLN A 50 -2.49 -10.33 -18.30
CA GLN A 50 -2.03 -11.51 -19.03
C GLN A 50 -3.16 -12.41 -19.57
N GLY A 51 -4.43 -12.00 -19.44
CA GLY A 51 -5.60 -12.85 -19.71
C GLY A 51 -6.63 -12.24 -20.65
N ARG A 52 -7.76 -12.94 -20.81
CA ARG A 52 -8.92 -12.53 -21.62
C ARG A 52 -9.81 -11.47 -20.95
N THR A 53 -9.22 -10.59 -20.14
CA THR A 53 -10.00 -9.54 -19.46
C THR A 53 -10.51 -8.55 -20.50
N PRO A 54 -11.82 -8.22 -20.53
CA PRO A 54 -12.34 -7.25 -21.50
C PRO A 54 -11.64 -5.90 -21.36
N ARG A 55 -11.36 -5.24 -22.49
CA ARG A 55 -10.68 -3.94 -22.52
C ARG A 55 -11.37 -2.91 -21.63
N GLN A 56 -12.69 -2.79 -21.74
CA GLN A 56 -13.49 -1.89 -20.92
C GLN A 56 -13.31 -2.13 -19.41
N THR A 57 -13.20 -3.40 -18.98
CA THR A 57 -12.91 -3.73 -17.59
C THR A 57 -11.53 -3.21 -17.17
N LEU A 58 -10.53 -3.33 -18.03
CA LEU A 58 -9.20 -2.79 -17.78
C LEU A 58 -9.23 -1.26 -17.68
N GLU A 59 -9.99 -0.58 -18.55
CA GLU A 59 -10.17 0.87 -18.49
C GLU A 59 -10.80 1.32 -17.16
N CYS A 60 -11.89 0.67 -16.74
CA CYS A 60 -12.56 0.96 -15.46
C CYS A 60 -11.58 0.82 -14.29
N VAL A 61 -10.82 -0.27 -14.26
CA VAL A 61 -9.88 -0.59 -13.18
C VAL A 61 -8.78 0.47 -13.08
N VAL A 62 -8.25 0.94 -14.20
CA VAL A 62 -7.20 1.95 -14.22
C VAL A 62 -7.73 3.32 -13.81
N LEU A 63 -8.88 3.72 -14.35
CA LEU A 63 -9.52 5.00 -14.02
C LEU A 63 -9.92 5.05 -12.53
N ALA A 64 -10.48 3.96 -12.01
CA ALA A 64 -10.77 3.80 -10.59
C ALA A 64 -9.52 3.91 -9.71
N GLY A 65 -8.45 3.20 -10.08
CA GLY A 65 -7.17 3.25 -9.36
C GLY A 65 -6.56 4.66 -9.37
N ALA A 66 -6.57 5.33 -10.52
CA ALA A 66 -6.07 6.69 -10.66
C ALA A 66 -6.85 7.67 -9.78
N GLU A 67 -8.18 7.57 -9.74
CA GLU A 67 -9.00 8.47 -8.94
C GLU A 67 -8.86 8.20 -7.43
N TYR A 68 -8.67 6.94 -7.03
CA TYR A 68 -8.32 6.61 -5.65
C TYR A 68 -6.98 7.24 -5.25
N ILE A 69 -5.95 7.11 -6.10
CA ILE A 69 -4.62 7.70 -5.86
C ILE A 69 -4.69 9.23 -5.74
N LYS A 70 -5.44 9.91 -6.62
CA LYS A 70 -5.63 11.36 -6.58
C LYS A 70 -6.11 11.86 -5.21
N HIS A 71 -6.92 11.08 -4.50
CA HIS A 71 -7.47 11.50 -3.21
C HIS A 71 -6.75 10.89 -1.99
N ALA A 72 -6.27 9.65 -2.08
CA ALA A 72 -5.71 8.92 -0.95
C ALA A 72 -4.18 8.97 -0.86
N SER A 73 -3.48 9.31 -1.95
CA SER A 73 -2.02 9.18 -2.07
C SER A 73 -1.24 9.89 -0.97
N TYR A 74 -1.62 11.10 -0.56
CA TYR A 74 -0.95 11.81 0.53
C TYR A 74 -0.99 11.01 1.83
N LYS A 75 -2.18 10.50 2.20
CA LYS A 75 -2.36 9.71 3.42
C LYS A 75 -1.59 8.40 3.34
N LEU A 76 -1.68 7.69 2.21
CA LEU A 76 -0.95 6.44 1.99
C LEU A 76 0.56 6.67 2.09
N ALA A 77 1.09 7.68 1.41
CA ALA A 77 2.50 8.02 1.46
C ALA A 77 2.94 8.42 2.87
N LYS A 78 2.11 9.15 3.62
CA LYS A 78 2.36 9.46 5.03
C LYS A 78 2.39 8.21 5.92
N ILE A 79 1.52 7.23 5.69
CA ILE A 79 1.54 5.95 6.41
C ILE A 79 2.81 5.16 6.06
N GLY A 80 3.12 5.03 4.77
CA GLY A 80 4.32 4.32 4.32
C GLY A 80 5.63 4.96 4.82
N ALA A 81 5.65 6.29 5.00
CA ALA A 81 6.80 7.01 5.53
C ALA A 81 7.03 6.82 7.04
N GLN A 82 6.10 6.19 7.77
CA GLN A 82 6.23 5.95 9.20
C GLN A 82 7.27 4.86 9.47
N SER A 83 8.35 5.24 10.16
CA SER A 83 9.52 4.40 10.46
C SER A 83 9.32 3.39 11.61
N ASN A 84 8.18 3.43 12.32
CA ASN A 84 7.91 2.58 13.50
C ASN A 84 7.16 1.27 13.17
N GLY A 85 7.48 0.63 12.05
CA GLY A 85 7.49 -0.83 11.91
C GLY A 85 6.17 -1.58 12.13
N GLY A 86 5.11 -1.22 11.40
CA GLY A 86 3.95 -2.09 11.20
C GLY A 86 3.99 -2.77 9.82
N TRP A 87 3.29 -3.89 9.66
CA TRP A 87 3.13 -4.55 8.34
C TRP A 87 2.48 -3.61 7.31
N ALA A 88 1.66 -2.68 7.77
CA ALA A 88 0.93 -1.70 6.98
C ALA A 88 1.84 -0.69 6.25
N PRO A 89 2.71 0.09 6.95
CA PRO A 89 3.72 0.92 6.29
C PRO A 89 4.62 0.16 5.31
N ALA A 90 5.06 -1.05 5.69
CA ALA A 90 5.94 -1.87 4.84
C ALA A 90 5.23 -2.28 3.54
N LEU A 91 3.99 -2.78 3.63
CA LEU A 91 3.19 -3.13 2.46
C LEU A 91 2.99 -1.94 1.53
N ILE A 92 2.64 -0.77 2.08
CA ILE A 92 2.45 0.44 1.27
C ILE A 92 3.76 0.82 0.58
N LEU A 93 4.88 0.81 1.30
CA LEU A 93 6.18 1.16 0.72
C LEU A 93 6.59 0.20 -0.41
N ASP A 94 6.45 -1.11 -0.18
CA ASP A 94 6.77 -2.15 -1.17
C ASP A 94 5.85 -2.05 -2.39
N SER A 95 4.56 -1.80 -2.19
CA SER A 95 3.59 -1.66 -3.28
C SER A 95 3.72 -0.32 -4.03
N TRP A 96 4.21 0.76 -3.39
CA TRP A 96 4.21 2.11 -3.96
C TRP A 96 4.95 2.22 -5.29
N ASN A 97 6.18 1.70 -5.36
CA ASN A 97 6.95 1.69 -6.61
C ASN A 97 6.30 0.80 -7.65
N SER A 98 5.83 -0.39 -7.24
CA SER A 98 5.13 -1.30 -8.14
C SER A 98 3.90 -0.64 -8.75
N TRP A 99 3.13 0.14 -8.01
CA TRP A 99 1.97 0.85 -8.54
C TRP A 99 2.36 1.95 -9.52
N LYS A 100 3.36 2.78 -9.19
CA LYS A 100 3.86 3.82 -10.10
C LYS A 100 4.34 3.24 -11.42
N ASP A 101 5.13 2.18 -11.36
CA ASP A 101 5.68 1.51 -12.53
C ASP A 101 4.55 0.92 -13.37
N ARG A 102 3.57 0.27 -12.73
CA ARG A 102 2.41 -0.29 -13.45
C ARG A 102 1.50 0.77 -14.06
N PHE A 103 1.31 1.94 -13.44
CA PHE A 103 0.61 3.03 -14.11
C PHE A 103 1.37 3.50 -15.37
N GLY A 104 2.70 3.53 -15.33
CA GLY A 104 3.53 3.80 -16.53
C GLY A 104 3.31 2.75 -17.62
N GLU A 105 3.48 1.47 -17.27
CA GLU A 105 3.34 0.35 -18.21
C GLU A 105 1.91 0.27 -18.79
N VAL A 106 0.89 0.54 -17.98
CA VAL A 106 -0.50 0.54 -18.45
C VAL A 106 -0.77 1.68 -19.42
N ALA A 107 -0.21 2.87 -19.22
CA ALA A 107 -0.38 3.96 -20.17
C ALA A 107 0.18 3.61 -21.56
N GLU A 108 1.23 2.80 -21.64
CA GLU A 108 1.78 2.30 -22.91
C GLU A 108 0.85 1.28 -23.59
N LEU A 109 0.05 0.53 -22.82
CA LEU A 109 -0.87 -0.48 -23.35
C LEU A 109 -2.15 0.11 -23.98
N PHE A 110 -2.49 1.36 -23.66
CA PHE A 110 -3.66 2.06 -24.18
C PHE A 110 -3.33 3.02 -25.33
N ASP A 111 -2.18 2.85 -25.98
CA ASP A 111 -1.75 3.67 -27.11
C ASP A 111 -2.53 3.31 -28.39
N ASP A 112 -3.70 3.91 -28.55
CA ASP A 112 -4.66 3.58 -29.63
C ASP A 112 -4.59 4.52 -30.85
N GLY A 113 -3.66 5.48 -30.92
CA GLY A 113 -3.63 6.41 -32.06
C GLY A 113 -2.84 7.69 -31.86
N PRO A 114 -3.14 8.76 -32.61
CA PRO A 114 -2.25 9.92 -32.78
C PRO A 114 -2.14 10.84 -31.54
N GLY A 115 -2.67 10.42 -30.39
CA GLY A 115 -2.55 11.16 -29.15
C GLY A 115 -3.05 10.39 -27.93
N PRO A 116 -2.63 10.82 -26.73
CA PRO A 116 -2.95 10.12 -25.49
C PRO A 116 -4.45 10.14 -25.17
N GLY A 117 -5.04 8.96 -25.02
CA GLY A 117 -6.42 8.76 -24.61
C GLY A 117 -6.65 9.03 -23.10
N PRO A 118 -7.92 9.03 -22.63
CA PRO A 118 -8.26 9.34 -21.25
C PRO A 118 -7.58 8.44 -20.22
N VAL A 119 -7.44 7.15 -20.52
CA VAL A 119 -6.80 6.16 -19.64
C VAL A 119 -5.30 6.40 -19.52
N GLN A 120 -4.64 6.75 -20.63
CA GLN A 120 -3.22 7.09 -20.64
C GLN A 120 -2.95 8.33 -19.78
N TRP A 121 -3.76 9.39 -19.96
CA TRP A 121 -3.67 10.59 -19.14
C TRP A 121 -3.90 10.33 -17.66
N ALA A 122 -4.93 9.54 -17.32
CA ALA A 122 -5.22 9.21 -15.93
C ALA A 122 -4.07 8.43 -15.28
N ALA A 123 -3.49 7.47 -16.00
CA ALA A 123 -2.38 6.67 -15.51
C ALA A 123 -1.10 7.50 -15.32
N TRP A 124 -0.72 8.34 -16.29
CA TRP A 124 0.41 9.26 -16.13
C TRP A 124 0.19 10.26 -15.00
N SER A 125 -0.99 10.86 -14.92
CA SER A 125 -1.34 11.81 -13.86
C SER A 125 -1.26 11.15 -12.48
N ALA A 126 -1.74 9.91 -12.33
CA ALA A 126 -1.63 9.15 -11.08
C ALA A 126 -0.15 8.90 -10.71
N ARG A 127 0.67 8.46 -11.67
CA ARG A 127 2.12 8.24 -11.45
C ARG A 127 2.84 9.51 -11.02
N ASP A 128 2.58 10.63 -11.69
CA ASP A 128 3.21 11.92 -11.39
C ASP A 128 2.76 12.43 -10.02
N HIS A 129 1.47 12.28 -9.71
CA HIS A 129 0.91 12.65 -8.42
C HIS A 129 1.53 11.83 -7.27
N MET A 130 1.69 10.52 -7.45
CA MET A 130 2.41 9.66 -6.50
C MET A 130 3.86 10.12 -6.32
N SER A 131 4.55 10.46 -7.40
CA SER A 131 5.94 10.96 -7.34
C SER A 131 6.05 12.29 -6.58
N ALA A 132 5.06 13.17 -6.72
CA ALA A 132 4.96 14.40 -5.94
C ALA A 132 4.72 14.11 -4.45
N MET A 133 3.81 13.19 -4.13
CA MET A 133 3.50 12.82 -2.75
C MET A 133 4.67 12.13 -2.04
N GLU A 134 5.44 11.32 -2.76
CA GLU A 134 6.67 10.71 -2.25
C GLU A 134 7.68 11.77 -1.77
N LYS A 135 7.92 12.80 -2.62
CA LYS A 135 8.79 13.92 -2.27
C LYS A 135 8.26 14.71 -1.07
N MET A 136 6.94 14.94 -1.03
CA MET A 136 6.30 15.74 0.01
C MET A 136 6.30 15.06 1.38
N THR A 137 6.09 13.74 1.41
CA THR A 137 5.96 12.97 2.65
C THR A 137 7.29 12.37 3.12
N GLY A 138 8.30 12.32 2.25
CA GLY A 138 9.58 11.67 2.55
C GLY A 138 9.48 10.13 2.59
N LEU A 139 8.48 9.55 1.91
CA LEU A 139 8.26 8.10 1.83
C LEU A 139 9.53 7.33 1.43
N MET A 140 10.33 7.90 0.52
CA MET A 140 11.62 7.35 0.10
C MET A 140 12.76 8.27 0.47
N ARG A 141 12.89 8.59 1.78
CA ARG A 141 14.05 9.32 2.28
C ARG A 141 15.34 8.69 1.78
N ASP A 142 16.14 9.50 1.12
CA ASP A 142 17.44 9.18 0.59
C ASP A 142 18.38 8.82 1.76
N ARG A 143 18.52 7.52 2.06
CA ARG A 143 19.35 7.01 3.18
C ARG A 143 20.84 7.38 3.03
N SER A 144 21.22 7.91 1.87
CA SER A 144 22.55 8.47 1.61
C SER A 144 22.85 9.69 2.50
N LYS A 145 21.85 10.50 2.89
CA LYS A 145 22.06 11.68 3.76
C LYS A 145 22.13 11.36 5.26
N GLU A 146 21.57 10.24 5.71
CA GLU A 146 21.63 9.84 7.13
C GLU A 146 23.00 9.25 7.53
N ARG A 147 23.72 8.63 6.59
CA ARG A 147 25.10 8.17 6.85
C ARG A 147 26.11 9.31 6.97
N GLY A 148 25.78 10.52 6.52
CA GLY A 148 26.65 11.70 6.60
C GLY A 148 26.56 12.49 7.93
N ARG A 149 25.61 12.17 8.83
CA ARG A 149 25.41 12.89 10.11
C ARG A 149 25.64 12.05 11.38
N GLY A 150 26.15 10.83 11.24
CA GLY A 150 26.48 9.94 12.38
C GLY A 150 27.94 9.92 12.82
N GLY A 151 28.76 10.88 12.36
CA GLY A 151 30.21 10.92 12.60
C GLY A 151 30.63 11.93 13.66
N HIS A 152 30.20 11.75 14.91
CA HIS A 152 30.93 12.13 16.15
C HIS A 152 30.01 12.01 17.36
N GLU A 153 29.78 10.79 17.85
CA GLU A 153 29.37 10.62 19.24
C GLU A 153 30.25 9.55 19.87
N LYS A 154 31.25 10.03 20.64
CA LYS A 154 32.16 9.22 21.44
C LYS A 154 31.32 8.41 22.43
N ARG A 155 31.08 7.13 22.13
CA ARG A 155 30.63 6.16 23.13
C ARG A 155 31.75 5.98 24.16
N ARG A 156 31.64 6.67 25.30
CA ARG A 156 32.25 6.20 26.55
C ARG A 156 31.38 5.06 27.07
N ALA A 157 31.84 3.83 26.88
CA ALA A 157 31.32 2.68 27.58
C ALA A 157 31.72 2.82 29.06
N VAL A 158 30.74 3.10 29.92
CA VAL A 158 30.86 2.87 31.37
C VAL A 158 30.15 1.55 31.64
N TYR A 159 30.92 0.52 31.97
CA TYR A 159 30.40 -0.74 32.51
C TYR A 159 29.81 -0.50 33.90
N PRO A 160 28.75 -1.23 34.27
CA PRO A 160 28.63 -1.73 35.64
C PRO A 160 28.75 -3.26 35.65
N MET A 161 29.88 -3.75 36.16
CA MET A 161 29.94 -5.07 36.80
C MET A 161 29.29 -4.93 38.18
N VAL A 162 28.17 -5.62 38.42
CA VAL A 162 27.92 -6.24 39.72
C VAL A 162 27.19 -7.56 39.50
N MET A 163 27.91 -8.65 39.75
CA MET A 163 27.33 -9.96 39.97
C MET A 163 26.46 -9.94 41.23
N ARG A 164 25.29 -10.59 41.21
CA ARG A 164 24.81 -11.36 42.37
C ARG A 164 23.85 -12.46 41.95
N ARG A 165 24.06 -13.60 42.61
CA ARG A 165 23.56 -14.94 42.34
C ARG A 165 22.06 -15.09 42.67
N SER A 166 21.45 -16.05 41.99
CA SER A 166 20.08 -16.59 42.18
C SER A 166 19.79 -17.05 43.62
N PRO A 167 18.52 -17.33 43.94
CA PRO A 167 18.17 -18.76 43.91
C PRO A 167 16.81 -19.10 43.28
N VAL A 168 16.85 -20.29 42.71
CA VAL A 168 15.78 -21.21 42.30
C VAL A 168 14.58 -21.20 43.25
N ARG A 169 13.37 -21.09 42.69
CA ARG A 169 12.17 -21.76 43.23
C ARG A 169 11.35 -22.37 42.11
N SER A 170 10.97 -23.60 42.38
CA SER A 170 10.49 -24.62 41.46
C SER A 170 8.97 -24.80 41.59
N VAL A 171 8.31 -25.08 40.44
CA VAL A 171 7.04 -25.82 40.20
C VAL A 171 5.71 -25.27 40.81
N PRO A 172 4.50 -25.61 40.28
CA PRO A 172 4.19 -26.48 39.13
C PRO A 172 3.10 -26.04 38.12
N PHE A 173 3.21 -26.72 36.96
CA PHE A 173 2.17 -27.19 36.04
C PHE A 173 0.71 -27.21 36.55
N ARG A 174 -0.21 -26.61 35.77
CA ARG A 174 -1.61 -27.05 35.65
C ARG A 174 -1.97 -27.14 34.17
N GLY A 175 -2.28 -28.36 33.74
CA GLY A 175 -2.79 -28.66 32.39
C GLY A 175 -4.24 -28.20 32.17
N PRO A 176 -4.77 -28.42 30.97
CA PRO A 176 -6.08 -27.92 30.56
C PRO A 176 -7.23 -28.69 31.24
N SER A 177 -8.16 -27.94 31.82
CA SER A 177 -9.40 -28.48 32.38
C SER A 177 -10.39 -28.81 31.26
N LYS A 178 -10.58 -30.11 30.99
CA LYS A 178 -11.79 -30.64 30.33
C LYS A 178 -12.97 -30.62 31.31
N ARG A 179 -14.10 -30.06 30.88
CA ARG A 179 -15.49 -30.29 31.34
C ARG A 179 -16.37 -29.32 30.52
N CYS A 180 -17.57 -29.62 30.04
CA CYS A 180 -18.36 -30.83 29.86
C CYS A 180 -19.51 -30.44 28.90
N CYS A 181 -20.00 -31.40 28.12
CA CYS A 181 -21.29 -31.33 27.44
C CYS A 181 -22.45 -31.22 28.44
N THR A 182 -23.55 -30.63 27.98
CA THR A 182 -25.00 -30.75 28.33
C THR A 182 -25.61 -29.37 28.11
N SER A 183 -26.75 -29.15 27.48
CA SER A 183 -27.77 -29.96 26.81
C SER A 183 -28.63 -28.95 26.04
#